data_AF-A0A2E0L5D6-F1
#
_entry.id   AF-A0A2E0L5D6-F1
#
_cell.length_a   1.000
_cell.length_b   1.000
_cell.length_c   1.000
_cell.angle_alpha   90.00
_cell.angle_beta   90.00
_cell.angle_gamma   90.00
#
_symmetry.space_group_name_H-M   'P 1'
#
loop_
_entity.id
_entity.type
_entity.pdbx_description
1 polymer ?
#
loop_
_entity_poly.entity_id
_entity_poly.type
_entity_poly.pdbx_seq_one_letter_code
_entity_poly.pdbx_strand_id
1 'polypeptide(L)'
;MMKRYLFLLLAILFVLSGVVVAAPPQQIENLGAFTNELRADMELLADAVVGEAIRPDDWIGNVDIRSATMASDLWFDNELLANAVFGEGVRPPNWFGITSDRATIIARNVRHDLELAANRVFSSPTGPATRPAEWNGASRRFTCDRTLQNVIRLSQQLYGFDLLTVESTLNYCASAQAETEERLANELNLTSDPGVPERVLALRGDLERLADELLGLNTRPPGYVRNVDPNSPTLIGDLFLDLETLANAVLDPNTRPDNWIGVISNNPYIAWRSLRHDLELLADSAQGVDIRPRGWQRESQIVRCEPELQDLVNIVAAFDFTLDGITEENYCGQVTAAANHIAENPPVEETELVESADSRFLAESEIAFTYLDVGATLYMGMMPLGTEFRAWYRNFGDSGMMFVSGDDFAVFLDRRWTTLSEEVYDRLPTLEGVAPLTFCDANWCNGPAPTPTPTGSGPLALLLAEATAPAPPSQEEIIDKNQVSWNNIRVTYLSDNAEARTAQVALEICTEPARINCEPVLRVFDSAAGAQKPVLSQYNGLNVFEFPYGYTPNLIVEGTTLTSPDIWISDPSIR
;
A
#
# COMPACT_ATOMS: atom_id res chain seq x y z
N MET A 1 24.57 -32.47 37.59
CA MET A 1 23.64 -31.33 37.41
C MET A 1 23.71 -30.69 36.03
N MET A 2 24.88 -30.51 35.38
CA MET A 2 25.00 -29.88 34.04
C MET A 2 24.17 -30.51 32.91
N LYS A 3 23.98 -31.84 32.86
CA LYS A 3 23.21 -32.49 31.77
C LYS A 3 21.72 -32.15 31.74
N ARG A 4 21.12 -31.73 32.87
CA ARG A 4 19.71 -31.33 32.91
C ARG A 4 19.49 -29.90 32.43
N TYR A 5 20.46 -29.01 32.62
CA TYR A 5 20.40 -27.64 32.13
C TYR A 5 20.64 -27.54 30.61
N LEU A 6 21.49 -28.42 30.06
CA LEU A 6 21.73 -28.45 28.62
C LEU A 6 20.49 -28.89 27.82
N PHE A 7 19.72 -29.85 28.36
CA PHE A 7 18.45 -30.29 27.74
C PHE A 7 17.36 -29.22 27.86
N LEU A 8 17.32 -28.47 28.96
CA LEU A 8 16.37 -27.37 29.13
C LEU A 8 16.69 -26.21 28.18
N LEU A 9 17.97 -25.87 28.00
CA LEU A 9 18.43 -24.85 27.05
C LEU A 9 18.16 -25.26 25.59
N LEU A 10 18.37 -26.53 25.22
CA LEU A 10 18.02 -27.03 23.89
C LEU A 10 16.52 -27.06 23.63
N ALA A 11 15.71 -27.39 24.64
CA ALA A 11 14.25 -27.32 24.52
C ALA A 11 13.76 -25.88 24.39
N ILE A 12 14.34 -24.93 25.13
CA ILE A 12 14.03 -23.49 24.99
C ILE A 12 14.50 -22.96 23.63
N LEU A 13 15.65 -23.40 23.10
CA LEU A 13 16.09 -23.05 21.75
C LEU A 13 15.18 -23.63 20.65
N PHE A 14 14.61 -24.82 20.86
CA PHE A 14 13.65 -25.43 19.92
C PHE A 14 12.25 -24.79 20.00
N VAL A 15 11.87 -24.24 21.15
CA VAL A 15 10.62 -23.47 21.30
C VAL A 15 10.78 -22.05 20.72
N LEU A 16 11.98 -21.45 20.79
CA LEU A 16 12.27 -20.14 20.20
C LEU A 16 12.54 -20.17 18.68
N SER A 17 12.88 -21.32 18.10
CA SER A 17 13.05 -21.49 16.65
C SER A 17 11.77 -21.92 15.92
N GLY A 18 10.65 -22.06 16.64
CA GLY A 18 9.35 -22.47 16.10
C GLY A 18 8.40 -21.31 15.76
N VAL A 19 8.75 -20.06 16.06
CA VAL A 19 7.97 -18.90 15.61
C VAL A 19 8.54 -18.46 14.27
N VAL A 20 8.35 -19.27 13.25
CA VAL A 20 8.28 -18.72 11.89
C VAL A 20 7.00 -17.92 11.91
N VAL A 21 7.10 -16.59 12.06
CA VAL A 21 6.00 -15.68 11.78
C VAL A 21 5.71 -15.87 10.29
N ALA A 22 4.81 -16.80 9.98
CA ALA A 22 4.24 -16.87 8.64
C ALA A 22 3.65 -15.49 8.39
N ALA A 23 4.04 -14.87 7.27
CA ALA A 23 3.41 -13.63 6.85
C ALA A 23 1.89 -13.84 6.88
N PRO A 24 1.10 -12.90 7.41
CA PRO A 24 -0.34 -13.06 7.49
C PRO A 24 -0.87 -13.41 6.11
N PRO A 25 -1.77 -14.40 5.99
CA PRO A 25 -2.33 -14.79 4.70
C PRO A 25 -2.88 -13.54 4.00
N GLN A 26 -2.31 -13.23 2.83
CA GLN A 26 -2.79 -12.12 2.01
C GLN A 26 -3.98 -12.61 1.20
N GLN A 27 -5.02 -11.80 1.09
CA GLN A 27 -6.18 -12.12 0.23
C GLN A 27 -5.78 -12.33 -1.24
N ILE A 28 -4.65 -11.74 -1.64
CA ILE A 28 -4.00 -11.91 -2.94
C ILE A 28 -2.54 -12.30 -2.66
N GLU A 29 -2.16 -13.55 -2.88
CA GLU A 29 -0.81 -14.05 -2.60
C GLU A 29 0.26 -13.48 -3.54
N ASN A 30 -0.11 -13.18 -4.79
CA ASN A 30 0.77 -12.59 -5.80
C ASN A 30 0.04 -11.46 -6.52
N LEU A 31 0.22 -10.23 -6.02
CA LEU A 31 -0.47 -9.05 -6.55
C LEU A 31 -0.19 -8.83 -8.04
N GLY A 32 1.04 -9.04 -8.51
CA GLY A 32 1.40 -8.81 -9.91
C GLY A 32 0.75 -9.80 -10.87
N ALA A 33 0.67 -11.08 -10.51
CA ALA A 33 -0.05 -12.07 -11.30
C ALA A 33 -1.56 -11.77 -11.32
N PHE A 34 -2.12 -11.45 -10.16
CA PHE A 34 -3.55 -11.14 -10.02
C PHE A 34 -3.97 -9.90 -10.80
N THR A 35 -3.20 -8.81 -10.74
CA THR A 35 -3.50 -7.59 -11.52
C THR A 35 -3.33 -7.80 -13.02
N ASN A 36 -2.43 -8.68 -13.44
CA ASN A 36 -2.27 -9.05 -14.85
C ASN A 36 -3.47 -9.87 -15.37
N GLU A 37 -3.94 -10.87 -14.60
CA GLU A 37 -5.17 -11.62 -14.93
C GLU A 37 -6.39 -10.69 -14.96
N LEU A 38 -6.49 -9.77 -13.98
CA LEU A 38 -7.54 -8.77 -13.92
C LEU A 38 -7.53 -7.85 -15.15
N ARG A 39 -6.34 -7.41 -15.59
CA ARG A 39 -6.18 -6.64 -16.82
C ARG A 39 -6.65 -7.44 -18.03
N ALA A 40 -6.21 -8.68 -18.17
CA ALA A 40 -6.61 -9.52 -19.32
C ALA A 40 -8.14 -9.70 -19.40
N ASP A 41 -8.80 -9.96 -18.28
CA ASP A 41 -10.25 -10.07 -18.22
C ASP A 41 -10.96 -8.74 -18.53
N MET A 42 -10.40 -7.62 -18.07
CA MET A 42 -10.93 -6.29 -18.34
C MET A 42 -10.84 -5.92 -19.82
N GLU A 43 -9.71 -6.24 -20.47
CA GLU A 43 -9.53 -6.07 -21.91
C GLU A 43 -10.52 -6.95 -22.69
N LEU A 44 -10.74 -8.20 -22.28
CA LEU A 44 -11.72 -9.09 -22.88
C LEU A 44 -13.16 -8.58 -22.75
N LEU A 45 -13.51 -8.03 -21.58
CA LEU A 45 -14.81 -7.42 -21.37
C LEU A 45 -14.96 -6.13 -22.20
N ALA A 46 -13.92 -5.30 -22.30
CA ALA A 46 -13.92 -4.13 -23.16
C ALA A 46 -14.16 -4.51 -24.62
N ASP A 47 -13.46 -5.52 -25.15
CA ASP A 47 -13.66 -6.01 -26.52
C ASP A 47 -15.11 -6.45 -26.76
N ALA A 48 -15.75 -7.07 -25.77
CA ALA A 48 -17.15 -7.49 -25.86
C ALA A 48 -18.16 -6.32 -25.81
N VAL A 49 -17.85 -5.24 -25.08
CA VAL A 49 -18.78 -4.13 -24.82
C VAL A 49 -18.64 -3.01 -25.84
N VAL A 50 -17.41 -2.56 -26.10
CA VAL A 50 -17.12 -1.41 -26.97
C VAL A 50 -16.59 -1.80 -28.36
N GLY A 51 -16.16 -3.05 -28.52
CA GLY A 51 -15.65 -3.62 -29.77
C GLY A 51 -14.16 -3.97 -29.70
N GLU A 52 -13.75 -4.92 -30.55
CA GLU A 52 -12.38 -5.44 -30.58
C GLU A 52 -11.34 -4.32 -30.78
N ALA A 53 -10.39 -4.23 -29.84
CA ALA A 53 -9.34 -3.22 -29.79
C ALA A 53 -9.84 -1.76 -29.75
N ILE A 54 -11.12 -1.54 -29.45
CA ILE A 54 -11.69 -0.22 -29.17
C ILE A 54 -11.71 -0.03 -27.66
N ARG A 55 -11.32 1.13 -27.15
CA ARG A 55 -11.35 1.44 -25.72
C ARG A 55 -12.14 2.72 -25.46
N PRO A 56 -12.74 2.87 -24.26
CA PRO A 56 -13.28 4.14 -23.83
C PRO A 56 -12.25 5.27 -23.94
N ASP A 57 -12.72 6.50 -24.10
CA ASP A 57 -11.86 7.67 -24.02
C ASP A 57 -11.12 7.71 -22.68
N ASP A 58 -9.87 8.18 -22.70
CA ASP A 58 -8.95 8.24 -21.54
C ASP A 58 -8.52 6.88 -20.94
N TRP A 59 -8.77 5.75 -21.63
CA TRP A 59 -8.25 4.45 -21.21
C TRP A 59 -6.73 4.46 -21.05
N ILE A 60 -6.26 4.09 -19.86
CA ILE A 60 -4.83 4.11 -19.53
C ILE A 60 -4.15 2.88 -20.14
N GLY A 61 -4.75 1.70 -19.98
CA GLY A 61 -4.21 0.46 -20.55
C GLY A 61 -2.86 0.06 -19.97
N ASN A 62 -2.62 0.35 -18.69
CA ASN A 62 -1.37 -0.03 -18.03
C ASN A 62 -1.24 -1.56 -17.93
N VAL A 63 -0.14 -2.08 -18.48
CA VAL A 63 0.23 -3.51 -18.51
C VAL A 63 1.52 -3.80 -17.74
N ASP A 64 2.17 -2.77 -17.17
CA ASP A 64 3.38 -2.96 -16.37
C ASP A 64 3.01 -3.37 -14.94
N ILE A 65 3.13 -4.67 -14.65
CA ILE A 65 2.88 -5.24 -13.32
C ILE A 65 3.79 -4.66 -12.22
N ARG A 66 4.89 -3.97 -12.59
CA ARG A 66 5.80 -3.30 -11.64
C ARG A 66 5.44 -1.84 -11.42
N SER A 67 4.49 -1.29 -12.18
CA SER A 67 4.07 0.09 -12.01
C SER A 67 3.45 0.29 -10.62
N ALA A 68 3.87 1.34 -9.94
CA ALA A 68 3.28 1.75 -8.67
C ALA A 68 1.79 2.14 -8.81
N THR A 69 1.36 2.52 -10.01
CA THR A 69 -0.03 2.93 -10.31
C THR A 69 -0.88 1.80 -10.87
N MET A 70 -0.36 0.58 -11.03
CA MET A 70 -1.09 -0.52 -11.71
C MET A 70 -2.51 -0.74 -11.14
N ALA A 71 -2.65 -0.73 -9.81
CA ALA A 71 -3.96 -0.94 -9.18
C ALA A 71 -4.91 0.26 -9.36
N SER A 72 -4.41 1.50 -9.27
CA SER A 72 -5.22 2.70 -9.50
C SER A 72 -5.64 2.84 -10.96
N ASP A 73 -4.76 2.48 -11.89
CA ASP A 73 -5.03 2.52 -13.34
C ASP A 73 -6.07 1.46 -13.71
N LEU A 74 -5.99 0.26 -13.13
CA LEU A 74 -7.03 -0.76 -13.25
C LEU A 74 -8.38 -0.26 -12.73
N TRP A 75 -8.41 0.42 -11.58
CA TRP A 75 -9.66 0.99 -11.07
C TRP A 75 -10.23 2.04 -12.02
N PHE A 76 -9.40 2.95 -12.50
CA PHE A 76 -9.84 4.00 -13.42
C PHE A 76 -10.43 3.43 -14.72
N ASP A 77 -9.72 2.49 -15.34
CA ASP A 77 -10.18 1.78 -16.54
C ASP A 77 -11.47 0.99 -16.26
N ASN A 78 -11.60 0.36 -15.08
CA ASN A 78 -12.84 -0.33 -14.69
C ASN A 78 -14.03 0.63 -14.56
N GLU A 79 -13.84 1.85 -14.03
CA GLU A 79 -14.89 2.87 -13.96
C GLU A 79 -15.31 3.37 -15.36
N LEU A 80 -14.36 3.53 -16.28
CA LEU A 80 -14.64 3.86 -17.67
C LEU A 80 -15.44 2.74 -18.36
N LEU A 81 -15.05 1.49 -18.14
CA LEU A 81 -15.77 0.33 -18.67
C LEU A 81 -17.17 0.21 -18.05
N ALA A 82 -17.31 0.49 -16.76
CA ALA A 82 -18.61 0.51 -16.08
C ALA A 82 -19.57 1.53 -16.70
N ASN A 83 -19.07 2.70 -17.14
CA ASN A 83 -19.89 3.67 -17.86
C ASN A 83 -20.41 3.10 -19.19
N ALA A 84 -19.62 2.29 -19.89
CA ALA A 84 -20.05 1.63 -21.12
C ALA A 84 -21.08 0.51 -20.85
N VAL A 85 -20.94 -0.23 -19.74
CA VAL A 85 -21.81 -1.37 -19.39
C VAL A 85 -23.15 -0.93 -18.78
N PHE A 86 -23.12 0.02 -17.84
CA PHE A 86 -24.27 0.41 -17.03
C PHE A 86 -24.84 1.79 -17.39
N GLY A 87 -24.06 2.62 -18.07
CA GLY A 87 -24.35 4.03 -18.33
C GLY A 87 -23.49 4.98 -17.49
N GLU A 88 -23.31 6.21 -17.98
CA GLU A 88 -22.48 7.24 -17.34
C GLU A 88 -22.96 7.54 -15.92
N GLY A 89 -22.06 7.35 -14.93
CA GLY A 89 -22.36 7.59 -13.51
C GLY A 89 -23.35 6.61 -12.88
N VAL A 90 -23.77 5.56 -13.59
CA VAL A 90 -24.68 4.53 -13.07
C VAL A 90 -23.88 3.34 -12.59
N ARG A 91 -24.12 2.89 -11.36
CA ARG A 91 -23.49 1.70 -10.76
C ARG A 91 -24.53 0.80 -10.12
N PRO A 92 -24.36 -0.53 -10.17
CA PRO A 92 -25.24 -1.45 -9.44
C PRO A 92 -25.09 -1.26 -7.92
N PRO A 93 -26.09 -1.63 -7.10
CA PRO A 93 -26.10 -1.39 -5.64
C PRO A 93 -24.89 -1.96 -4.89
N ASN A 94 -24.26 -3.02 -5.39
CA ASN A 94 -23.12 -3.67 -4.79
C ASN A 94 -21.78 -3.28 -5.42
N TRP A 95 -21.71 -2.25 -6.28
CA TRP A 95 -20.43 -1.75 -6.80
C TRP A 95 -19.55 -1.20 -5.68
N PHE A 96 -18.32 -1.69 -5.54
CA PHE A 96 -17.44 -1.28 -4.44
C PHE A 96 -16.73 0.04 -4.73
N GLY A 97 -16.22 0.22 -5.95
CA GLY A 97 -15.36 1.35 -6.30
C GLY A 97 -14.08 1.41 -5.46
N ILE A 98 -13.52 2.60 -5.32
CA ILE A 98 -12.29 2.84 -4.54
C ILE A 98 -12.61 3.16 -3.08
N THR A 99 -11.99 2.42 -2.15
CA THR A 99 -12.30 2.48 -0.72
C THR A 99 -11.06 2.51 0.18
N SER A 100 -9.89 2.36 -0.42
CA SER A 100 -8.58 2.28 0.24
C SER A 100 -7.52 2.71 -0.77
N ASP A 101 -6.38 3.18 -0.27
CA ASP A 101 -5.16 3.44 -1.05
C ASP A 101 -4.28 2.18 -1.20
N ARG A 102 -4.62 1.09 -0.51
CA ARG A 102 -3.87 -0.17 -0.55
C ARG A 102 -4.15 -0.91 -1.86
N ALA A 103 -3.10 -1.11 -2.65
CA ALA A 103 -3.19 -1.75 -3.97
C ALA A 103 -3.89 -3.12 -3.96
N THR A 104 -3.74 -3.92 -2.90
CA THR A 104 -4.42 -5.22 -2.76
C THR A 104 -5.93 -5.08 -2.58
N ILE A 105 -6.39 -4.07 -1.81
CA ILE A 105 -7.82 -3.79 -1.62
C ILE A 105 -8.41 -3.21 -2.91
N ILE A 106 -7.70 -2.31 -3.58
CA ILE A 106 -8.11 -1.76 -4.87
C ILE A 106 -8.28 -2.89 -5.89
N ALA A 107 -7.25 -3.73 -6.08
CA ALA A 107 -7.31 -4.84 -7.04
C ALA A 107 -8.46 -5.83 -6.73
N ARG A 108 -8.70 -6.13 -5.45
CA ARG A 108 -9.85 -6.93 -5.01
C ARG A 108 -11.18 -6.28 -5.40
N ASN A 109 -11.36 -4.99 -5.12
CA ASN A 109 -12.60 -4.28 -5.45
C ASN A 109 -12.84 -4.27 -6.96
N VAL A 110 -11.80 -3.96 -7.73
CA VAL A 110 -11.86 -4.02 -9.20
C VAL A 110 -12.23 -5.41 -9.68
N ARG A 111 -11.69 -6.48 -9.08
CA ARG A 111 -12.09 -7.85 -9.44
C ARG A 111 -13.57 -8.10 -9.19
N HIS A 112 -14.09 -7.71 -8.03
CA HIS A 112 -15.51 -7.86 -7.71
C HIS A 112 -16.39 -7.11 -8.72
N ASP A 113 -16.09 -5.84 -8.91
CA ASP A 113 -16.84 -4.95 -9.79
C ASP A 113 -16.80 -5.42 -11.25
N LEU A 114 -15.65 -5.93 -11.69
CA LEU A 114 -15.48 -6.52 -13.01
C LEU A 114 -16.31 -7.82 -13.18
N GLU A 115 -16.47 -8.63 -12.13
CA GLU A 115 -17.38 -9.79 -12.16
C GLU A 115 -18.86 -9.38 -12.26
N LEU A 116 -19.25 -8.25 -11.65
CA LEU A 116 -20.60 -7.70 -11.83
C LEU A 116 -20.84 -7.20 -13.26
N ALA A 117 -19.87 -6.47 -13.82
CA ALA A 117 -19.93 -6.01 -15.20
C ALA A 117 -19.97 -7.20 -16.18
N ALA A 118 -19.13 -8.20 -15.96
CA ALA A 118 -19.11 -9.42 -16.74
C ALA A 118 -20.42 -10.22 -16.60
N ASN A 119 -21.01 -10.28 -15.41
CA ASN A 119 -22.35 -10.84 -15.22
C ASN A 119 -23.36 -10.09 -16.07
N ARG A 120 -23.36 -8.76 -16.08
CA ARG A 120 -24.29 -7.99 -16.91
C ARG A 120 -24.15 -8.27 -18.41
N VAL A 121 -22.92 -8.42 -18.90
CA VAL A 121 -22.63 -8.55 -20.34
C VAL A 121 -22.75 -9.99 -20.83
N PHE A 122 -22.21 -10.95 -20.09
CA PHE A 122 -22.14 -12.36 -20.49
C PHE A 122 -23.27 -13.23 -19.93
N SER A 123 -24.14 -12.71 -19.06
CA SER A 123 -25.35 -13.45 -18.67
C SER A 123 -26.38 -13.45 -19.78
N SER A 124 -26.85 -14.66 -20.14
CA SER A 124 -27.98 -14.80 -21.04
C SER A 124 -29.26 -14.47 -20.28
N PRO A 125 -30.22 -13.72 -20.87
CA PRO A 125 -31.52 -13.47 -20.27
C PRO A 125 -32.30 -14.74 -19.91
N THR A 126 -31.93 -15.89 -20.51
CA THR A 126 -32.64 -17.16 -20.37
C THR A 126 -31.73 -18.34 -20.05
N GLY A 127 -30.47 -18.12 -19.65
CA GLY A 127 -29.50 -19.19 -19.42
C GLY A 127 -28.41 -18.80 -18.41
N PRO A 128 -27.63 -19.78 -17.91
CA PRO A 128 -26.53 -19.49 -17.00
C PRO A 128 -25.53 -18.55 -17.67
N ALA A 129 -24.88 -17.69 -16.89
CA ALA A 129 -23.82 -16.84 -17.41
C ALA A 129 -22.69 -17.70 -17.98
N THR A 130 -22.49 -17.63 -19.30
CA THR A 130 -21.39 -18.32 -19.98
C THR A 130 -20.30 -17.30 -20.25
N ARG A 131 -19.27 -17.32 -19.42
CA ARG A 131 -18.04 -16.56 -19.68
C ARG A 131 -17.34 -17.11 -20.93
N PRO A 132 -16.61 -16.29 -21.71
CA PRO A 132 -15.71 -16.77 -22.74
C PRO A 132 -14.66 -17.73 -22.17
N ALA A 133 -14.06 -18.57 -23.03
CA ALA A 133 -13.07 -19.56 -22.58
C ALA A 133 -11.76 -18.89 -22.10
N GLU A 134 -11.51 -17.67 -22.56
CA GLU A 134 -10.36 -16.83 -22.25
C GLU A 134 -10.53 -16.05 -20.94
N TRP A 135 -11.72 -16.07 -20.33
CA TRP A 135 -11.97 -15.43 -19.04
C TRP A 135 -11.24 -16.20 -17.93
N ASN A 136 -10.26 -15.57 -17.31
CA ASN A 136 -9.49 -16.16 -16.23
C ASN A 136 -10.35 -16.26 -14.96
N GLY A 137 -11.10 -15.19 -14.66
CA GLY A 137 -11.87 -15.07 -13.44
C GLY A 137 -10.99 -15.02 -12.19
N ALA A 138 -11.59 -15.27 -11.04
CA ALA A 138 -10.88 -15.48 -9.78
C ALA A 138 -11.72 -16.38 -8.85
N SER A 139 -11.26 -16.57 -7.61
CA SER A 139 -12.06 -17.24 -6.57
C SER A 139 -13.44 -16.60 -6.44
N ARG A 140 -14.48 -17.43 -6.23
CA ARG A 140 -15.86 -16.96 -6.04
C ARG A 140 -16.03 -16.08 -4.83
N ARG A 141 -15.07 -16.05 -3.89
CA ARG A 141 -15.08 -15.06 -2.80
C ARG A 141 -15.15 -13.63 -3.32
N PHE A 142 -14.57 -13.34 -4.48
CA PHE A 142 -14.61 -12.01 -5.08
C PHE A 142 -15.96 -11.69 -5.74
N THR A 143 -16.93 -12.61 -5.74
CA THR A 143 -18.31 -12.35 -6.18
C THR A 143 -19.26 -12.07 -5.02
N CYS A 144 -18.77 -12.22 -3.78
CA CYS A 144 -19.52 -11.92 -2.58
C CYS A 144 -19.45 -10.44 -2.24
N ASP A 145 -20.34 -9.97 -1.37
CA ASP A 145 -20.32 -8.59 -0.93
C ASP A 145 -19.03 -8.26 -0.13
N ARG A 146 -18.86 -6.97 0.11
CA ARG A 146 -17.64 -6.39 0.66
C ARG A 146 -17.42 -6.83 2.10
N THR A 147 -18.51 -6.90 2.87
CA THR A 147 -18.48 -7.28 4.28
C THR A 147 -17.96 -8.72 4.36
N LEU A 148 -18.45 -9.64 3.52
CA LEU A 148 -18.08 -11.05 3.62
C LEU A 148 -16.62 -11.24 3.24
N GLN A 149 -16.19 -10.55 2.19
CA GLN A 149 -14.79 -10.56 1.79
C GLN A 149 -13.86 -10.07 2.91
N ASN A 150 -14.27 -9.03 3.65
CA ASN A 150 -13.52 -8.50 4.79
C ASN A 150 -13.55 -9.44 6.00
N VAL A 151 -14.72 -10.00 6.34
CA VAL A 151 -14.85 -10.99 7.42
C VAL A 151 -13.95 -12.19 7.14
N ILE A 152 -14.01 -12.78 5.94
CA ILE A 152 -13.15 -13.93 5.59
C ILE A 152 -11.68 -13.55 5.66
N ARG A 153 -11.28 -12.41 5.07
CA ARG A 153 -9.87 -11.98 5.08
C ARG A 153 -9.36 -11.77 6.51
N LEU A 154 -10.09 -11.00 7.32
CA LEU A 154 -9.65 -10.72 8.69
C LEU A 154 -9.67 -11.97 9.56
N SER A 155 -10.63 -12.87 9.34
CA SER A 155 -10.66 -14.14 10.06
C SER A 155 -9.45 -15.02 9.74
N GLN A 156 -9.07 -15.10 8.46
CA GLN A 156 -7.84 -15.77 8.04
C GLN A 156 -6.60 -15.12 8.69
N GLN A 157 -6.56 -13.79 8.75
CA GLN A 157 -5.41 -13.04 9.27
C GLN A 157 -5.28 -13.11 10.79
N LEU A 158 -6.38 -12.99 11.53
CA LEU A 158 -6.38 -12.89 13.00
C LEU A 158 -6.55 -14.24 13.69
N TYR A 159 -7.30 -15.17 13.09
CA TYR A 159 -7.63 -16.46 13.70
C TYR A 159 -7.06 -17.66 12.94
N GLY A 160 -6.48 -17.45 11.76
CA GLY A 160 -5.71 -18.48 11.05
C GLY A 160 -6.55 -19.64 10.50
N PHE A 161 -7.86 -19.47 10.32
CA PHE A 161 -8.70 -20.49 9.68
C PHE A 161 -9.03 -20.14 8.24
N ASP A 162 -9.00 -21.15 7.38
CA ASP A 162 -9.43 -21.09 5.98
C ASP A 162 -10.86 -21.64 5.80
N LEU A 163 -11.51 -21.19 4.73
CA LEU A 163 -12.78 -21.75 4.29
C LEU A 163 -12.61 -23.16 3.71
N LEU A 164 -13.51 -24.05 4.07
CA LEU A 164 -13.67 -25.38 3.48
C LEU A 164 -14.70 -25.39 2.34
N THR A 165 -15.51 -24.34 2.24
CA THR A 165 -16.47 -24.15 1.17
C THR A 165 -15.77 -24.20 -0.18
N VAL A 166 -16.05 -25.25 -0.95
CA VAL A 166 -15.44 -25.45 -2.27
C VAL A 166 -16.01 -24.45 -3.28
N GLU A 167 -15.17 -23.99 -4.21
CA GLU A 167 -15.53 -23.02 -5.27
C GLU A 167 -16.70 -23.49 -6.16
N SER A 168 -16.95 -24.80 -6.24
CA SER A 168 -18.07 -25.36 -7.02
C SER A 168 -19.42 -25.31 -6.29
N THR A 169 -19.45 -24.89 -5.03
CA THR A 169 -20.67 -24.83 -4.21
C THR A 169 -21.73 -23.93 -4.86
N LEU A 170 -22.96 -24.42 -4.91
CA LEU A 170 -24.11 -23.61 -5.34
C LEU A 170 -24.39 -22.55 -4.28
N ASN A 171 -24.54 -21.30 -4.69
CA ASN A 171 -24.62 -20.16 -3.77
C ASN A 171 -23.41 -20.13 -2.81
N TYR A 172 -22.22 -19.98 -3.41
CA TYR A 172 -20.94 -19.95 -2.71
C TYR A 172 -20.94 -18.93 -1.57
N CYS A 173 -21.44 -17.71 -1.79
CA CYS A 173 -21.38 -16.64 -0.79
C CYS A 173 -22.22 -16.97 0.45
N ALA A 174 -23.45 -17.44 0.30
CA ALA A 174 -24.26 -17.86 1.46
C ALA A 174 -23.63 -19.04 2.21
N SER A 175 -23.00 -19.97 1.49
CA SER A 175 -22.31 -21.11 2.12
C SER A 175 -21.05 -20.68 2.87
N ALA A 176 -20.26 -19.79 2.28
CA ALA A 176 -19.06 -19.20 2.89
C ALA A 176 -19.42 -18.34 4.11
N GLN A 177 -20.50 -17.55 4.03
CA GLN A 177 -21.05 -16.80 5.15
C GLN A 177 -21.42 -17.75 6.30
N ALA A 178 -22.26 -18.76 6.06
CA ALA A 178 -22.67 -19.70 7.09
C ALA A 178 -21.48 -20.43 7.74
N GLU A 179 -20.48 -20.84 6.94
CA GLU A 179 -19.25 -21.44 7.47
C GLU A 179 -18.46 -20.44 8.34
N THR A 180 -18.32 -19.21 7.89
CA THR A 180 -17.56 -18.17 8.60
C THR A 180 -18.23 -17.81 9.93
N GLU A 181 -19.56 -17.68 9.94
CA GLU A 181 -20.36 -17.44 11.15
C GLU A 181 -20.15 -18.56 12.18
N GLU A 182 -20.21 -19.83 11.77
CA GLU A 182 -20.02 -20.96 12.67
C GLU A 182 -18.60 -21.00 13.26
N ARG A 183 -17.59 -20.74 12.42
CA ARG A 183 -16.19 -20.73 12.86
C ARG A 183 -15.90 -19.58 13.80
N LEU A 184 -16.36 -18.37 13.49
CA LEU A 184 -16.19 -17.20 14.36
C LEU A 184 -16.91 -17.37 15.69
N ALA A 185 -18.13 -17.90 15.69
CA ALA A 185 -18.86 -18.14 16.93
C ALA A 185 -18.11 -19.12 17.86
N ASN A 186 -17.44 -20.12 17.29
CA ASN A 186 -16.60 -21.04 18.05
C ASN A 186 -15.30 -20.39 18.54
N GLU A 187 -14.61 -19.64 17.67
CA GLU A 187 -13.33 -19.00 18.00
C GLU A 187 -13.48 -17.92 19.07
N LEU A 188 -14.53 -17.10 18.96
CA LEU A 188 -14.88 -16.08 19.94
C LEU A 188 -15.61 -16.66 21.17
N ASN A 189 -15.76 -17.99 21.23
CA ASN A 189 -16.42 -18.72 22.30
C ASN A 189 -17.87 -18.23 22.61
N LEU A 190 -18.53 -17.67 21.60
CA LEU A 190 -19.90 -17.13 21.68
C LEU A 190 -20.94 -18.25 21.83
N THR A 191 -20.60 -19.48 21.45
CA THR A 191 -21.46 -20.65 21.62
C THR A 191 -21.73 -21.02 23.07
N SER A 192 -20.87 -20.55 23.98
CA SER A 192 -20.94 -20.83 25.41
C SER A 192 -21.53 -19.67 26.21
N ASP A 193 -22.01 -18.60 25.56
CA ASP A 193 -22.59 -17.43 26.23
C ASP A 193 -23.80 -17.87 27.09
N PRO A 194 -23.71 -17.80 28.43
CA PRO A 194 -24.79 -18.21 29.33
C PRO A 194 -26.03 -17.32 29.20
N GLY A 195 -25.92 -16.16 28.54
CA GLY A 195 -27.03 -15.24 28.27
C GLY A 195 -27.94 -15.66 27.12
N VAL A 196 -27.53 -16.60 26.24
CA VAL A 196 -28.32 -16.98 25.06
C VAL A 196 -29.76 -17.42 25.41
N PRO A 197 -30.00 -18.27 26.43
CA PRO A 197 -31.37 -18.66 26.79
C PRO A 197 -32.26 -17.46 27.18
N GLU A 198 -31.71 -16.48 27.89
CA GLU A 198 -32.45 -15.27 28.29
C GLU A 198 -32.76 -14.40 27.07
N ARG A 199 -31.81 -14.26 26.13
CA ARG A 199 -32.02 -13.53 24.88
C ARG A 199 -33.06 -14.20 23.97
N VAL A 200 -33.10 -15.53 23.91
CA VAL A 200 -34.14 -16.28 23.17
C VAL A 200 -35.52 -16.04 23.77
N LEU A 201 -35.64 -16.02 25.11
CA LEU A 201 -36.89 -15.66 25.78
C LEU A 201 -37.28 -14.19 25.55
N ALA A 202 -36.29 -13.30 25.50
CA ALA A 202 -36.54 -11.89 25.20
C ALA A 202 -37.10 -11.73 23.78
N LEU A 203 -36.48 -12.40 22.81
CA LEU A 203 -36.92 -12.48 21.43
C LEU A 203 -38.35 -13.05 21.31
N ARG A 204 -38.65 -14.09 22.08
CA ARG A 204 -40.01 -14.64 22.20
C ARG A 204 -41.01 -13.60 22.69
N GLY A 205 -40.65 -12.86 23.74
CA GLY A 205 -41.47 -11.79 24.30
C GLY A 205 -41.75 -10.69 23.29
N ASP A 206 -40.75 -10.32 22.49
CA ASP A 206 -40.89 -9.33 21.42
C ASP A 206 -41.80 -9.81 20.29
N LEU A 207 -41.63 -11.05 19.82
CA LEU A 207 -42.54 -11.64 18.83
C LEU A 207 -44.00 -11.64 19.32
N GLU A 208 -44.22 -11.95 20.60
CA GLU A 208 -45.55 -11.91 21.21
C GLU A 208 -46.15 -10.50 21.24
N ARG A 209 -45.35 -9.47 21.56
CA ARG A 209 -45.79 -8.07 21.56
C ARG A 209 -46.09 -7.60 20.14
N LEU A 210 -45.28 -8.00 19.16
CA LEU A 210 -45.52 -7.69 17.76
C LEU A 210 -46.85 -8.30 17.29
N ALA A 211 -47.08 -9.58 17.60
CA ALA A 211 -48.34 -10.25 17.29
C ALA A 211 -49.55 -9.58 17.95
N ASP A 212 -49.44 -9.19 19.23
CA ASP A 212 -50.51 -8.48 19.95
C ASP A 212 -50.82 -7.11 19.34
N GLU A 213 -49.81 -6.36 18.89
CA GLU A 213 -49.98 -5.05 18.26
C GLU A 213 -50.61 -5.18 16.86
N LEU A 214 -50.20 -6.20 16.08
CA LEU A 214 -50.66 -6.38 14.70
C LEU A 214 -52.03 -7.07 14.59
N LEU A 215 -52.30 -8.06 15.45
CA LEU A 215 -53.49 -8.91 15.35
C LEU A 215 -54.50 -8.69 16.50
N GLY A 216 -54.10 -7.95 17.53
CA GLY A 216 -54.87 -7.76 18.76
C GLY A 216 -54.46 -8.72 19.88
N LEU A 217 -54.74 -8.31 21.12
CA LEU A 217 -54.33 -9.02 22.33
C LEU A 217 -54.71 -10.50 22.31
N ASN A 218 -53.71 -11.38 22.50
CA ASN A 218 -53.83 -12.84 22.50
C ASN A 218 -54.46 -13.44 21.23
N THR A 219 -54.46 -12.70 20.12
CA THR A 219 -54.90 -13.22 18.82
C THR A 219 -53.68 -13.73 18.06
N ARG A 220 -53.71 -14.99 17.61
CA ARG A 220 -52.60 -15.62 16.90
C ARG A 220 -53.08 -16.29 15.61
N PRO A 221 -52.24 -16.36 14.56
CA PRO A 221 -52.59 -17.10 13.37
C PRO A 221 -52.69 -18.60 13.64
N PRO A 222 -53.41 -19.36 12.80
CA PRO A 222 -53.44 -20.81 12.89
C PRO A 222 -52.04 -21.44 12.82
N GLY A 223 -51.77 -22.43 13.67
CA GLY A 223 -50.47 -23.13 13.70
C GLY A 223 -49.43 -22.51 14.64
N TYR A 224 -49.71 -21.35 15.22
CA TYR A 224 -48.82 -20.67 16.15
C TYR A 224 -48.75 -21.39 17.51
N VAL A 225 -47.55 -21.82 17.89
CA VAL A 225 -47.28 -22.74 19.01
C VAL A 225 -47.26 -22.02 20.36
N ARG A 226 -46.64 -20.83 20.39
CA ARG A 226 -46.44 -20.03 21.62
C ARG A 226 -45.65 -20.75 22.72
N ASN A 227 -44.57 -21.44 22.35
CA ASN A 227 -43.67 -22.04 23.34
C ASN A 227 -42.95 -20.95 24.16
N VAL A 228 -43.06 -21.04 25.49
CA VAL A 228 -42.47 -20.10 26.46
C VAL A 228 -41.62 -20.81 27.53
N ASP A 229 -41.41 -22.13 27.39
CA ASP A 229 -40.58 -22.89 28.35
C ASP A 229 -39.09 -22.70 28.01
N PRO A 230 -38.30 -22.03 28.86
CA PRO A 230 -36.86 -21.82 28.63
C PRO A 230 -36.05 -23.12 28.55
N ASN A 231 -36.57 -24.22 29.09
CA ASN A 231 -35.88 -25.51 29.08
C ASN A 231 -36.35 -26.40 27.92
N SER A 232 -37.27 -25.92 27.08
CA SER A 232 -37.74 -26.73 25.95
C SER A 232 -36.65 -26.85 24.89
N PRO A 233 -36.29 -28.08 24.47
CA PRO A 233 -35.33 -28.28 23.39
C PRO A 233 -35.83 -27.77 22.04
N THR A 234 -37.13 -27.50 21.90
CA THR A 234 -37.73 -26.99 20.66
C THR A 234 -37.96 -25.48 20.67
N LEU A 235 -37.60 -24.76 21.75
CA LEU A 235 -37.94 -23.33 21.91
C LEU A 235 -37.53 -22.47 20.70
N ILE A 236 -36.30 -22.62 20.21
CA ILE A 236 -35.79 -21.86 19.05
C ILE A 236 -36.53 -22.26 17.76
N GLY A 237 -36.77 -23.56 17.56
CA GLY A 237 -37.50 -24.05 16.39
C GLY A 237 -38.96 -23.59 16.37
N ASP A 238 -39.63 -23.64 17.52
CA ASP A 238 -41.01 -23.16 17.68
C ASP A 238 -41.09 -21.65 17.49
N LEU A 239 -40.08 -20.90 17.97
CA LEU A 239 -39.96 -19.46 17.76
C LEU A 239 -39.79 -19.10 16.27
N PHE A 240 -38.95 -19.84 15.54
CA PHE A 240 -38.80 -19.70 14.09
C PHE A 240 -40.12 -19.95 13.36
N LEU A 241 -40.81 -21.06 13.67
CA LEU A 241 -42.09 -21.39 13.05
C LEU A 241 -43.16 -20.33 13.35
N ASP A 242 -43.18 -19.80 14.56
CA ASP A 242 -44.11 -18.74 14.96
C ASP A 242 -43.79 -17.41 14.26
N LEU A 243 -42.52 -17.07 14.08
CA LEU A 243 -42.07 -15.90 13.32
C LEU A 243 -42.52 -15.99 11.86
N GLU A 244 -42.27 -17.12 11.20
CA GLU A 244 -42.71 -17.39 9.83
C GLU A 244 -44.23 -17.38 9.70
N THR A 245 -44.93 -17.95 10.68
CA THR A 245 -46.40 -17.97 10.72
C THR A 245 -46.98 -16.57 10.88
N LEU A 246 -46.36 -15.72 11.72
CA LEU A 246 -46.76 -14.33 11.85
C LEU A 246 -46.46 -13.54 10.56
N ALA A 247 -45.27 -13.71 9.98
CA ALA A 247 -44.89 -13.06 8.73
C ALA A 247 -45.88 -13.39 7.61
N ASN A 248 -46.26 -14.66 7.45
CA ASN A 248 -47.29 -15.09 6.48
C ASN A 248 -48.66 -14.44 6.71
N ALA A 249 -49.02 -14.19 7.97
CA ALA A 249 -50.30 -13.59 8.31
C ALA A 249 -50.34 -12.08 8.04
N VAL A 250 -49.19 -11.39 8.07
CA VAL A 250 -49.13 -9.92 8.01
C VAL A 250 -48.54 -9.34 6.72
N LEU A 251 -47.66 -10.07 6.01
CA LEU A 251 -47.01 -9.61 4.77
C LEU A 251 -47.48 -10.34 3.50
N ASP A 252 -48.36 -11.33 3.63
CA ASP A 252 -48.76 -12.36 2.65
C ASP A 252 -47.88 -13.64 2.65
N PRO A 253 -48.44 -14.83 2.27
CA PRO A 253 -47.79 -16.14 2.43
C PRO A 253 -46.49 -16.41 1.66
N ASN A 254 -46.00 -15.48 0.83
CA ASN A 254 -44.75 -15.63 0.08
C ASN A 254 -43.97 -14.31 -0.02
N THR A 255 -44.34 -13.32 0.78
CA THR A 255 -43.64 -12.04 0.80
C THR A 255 -42.76 -12.04 2.03
N ARG A 256 -41.48 -11.77 1.83
CA ARG A 256 -40.55 -11.50 2.92
C ARG A 256 -39.86 -10.17 2.66
N PRO A 257 -39.47 -9.45 3.73
CA PRO A 257 -38.60 -8.30 3.58
C PRO A 257 -37.30 -8.68 2.85
N ASP A 258 -36.67 -7.70 2.21
CA ASP A 258 -35.33 -7.90 1.68
C ASP A 258 -34.38 -8.31 2.82
N ASN A 259 -33.42 -9.19 2.51
CA ASN A 259 -32.43 -9.75 3.45
C ASN A 259 -33.01 -10.63 4.58
N TRP A 260 -34.27 -11.06 4.46
CA TRP A 260 -34.82 -12.11 5.33
C TRP A 260 -34.01 -13.39 5.24
N ILE A 261 -33.53 -13.89 6.38
CA ILE A 261 -32.66 -15.08 6.44
C ILE A 261 -33.50 -16.35 6.26
N GLY A 262 -34.59 -16.48 7.02
CA GLY A 262 -35.57 -17.57 6.83
C GLY A 262 -35.02 -18.98 7.08
N VAL A 263 -33.88 -19.10 7.75
CA VAL A 263 -33.26 -20.37 8.15
C VAL A 263 -32.67 -20.23 9.55
N ILE A 264 -32.55 -21.36 10.27
CA ILE A 264 -31.94 -21.41 11.60
C ILE A 264 -30.74 -22.35 11.63
N SER A 265 -29.72 -21.93 12.36
CA SER A 265 -28.54 -22.76 12.66
C SER A 265 -28.82 -23.72 13.82
N ASN A 266 -28.07 -24.82 13.89
CA ASN A 266 -28.06 -25.68 15.08
C ASN A 266 -27.32 -25.04 16.26
N ASN A 267 -26.56 -23.97 16.01
CA ASN A 267 -25.89 -23.18 17.03
C ASN A 267 -26.88 -22.18 17.65
N PRO A 268 -27.19 -22.28 18.96
CA PRO A 268 -28.21 -21.44 19.59
C PRO A 268 -27.93 -19.93 19.50
N TYR A 269 -26.65 -19.52 19.55
CA TYR A 269 -26.28 -18.11 19.45
C TYR A 269 -26.54 -17.55 18.04
N ILE A 270 -26.12 -18.28 17.01
CA ILE A 270 -26.34 -17.90 15.59
C ILE A 270 -27.84 -17.90 15.27
N ALA A 271 -28.56 -18.93 15.73
CA ALA A 271 -30.01 -19.02 15.54
C ALA A 271 -30.74 -17.85 16.20
N TRP A 272 -30.37 -17.49 17.43
CA TRP A 272 -30.95 -16.33 18.10
C TRP A 272 -30.68 -15.03 17.34
N ARG A 273 -29.44 -14.77 16.90
CA ARG A 273 -29.09 -13.58 16.10
C ARG A 273 -29.90 -13.48 14.81
N SER A 274 -30.00 -14.59 14.08
CA SER A 274 -30.71 -14.64 12.80
C SER A 274 -32.20 -14.37 12.99
N LEU A 275 -32.82 -15.03 13.97
CA LEU A 275 -34.23 -14.80 14.31
C LEU A 275 -34.47 -13.38 14.84
N ARG A 276 -33.48 -12.79 15.52
CA ARG A 276 -33.59 -11.41 15.98
C ARG A 276 -33.60 -10.44 14.81
N HIS A 277 -32.69 -10.62 13.86
CA HIS A 277 -32.64 -9.82 12.65
C HIS A 277 -33.96 -9.92 11.86
N ASP A 278 -34.44 -11.13 11.61
CA ASP A 278 -35.70 -11.36 10.90
C ASP A 278 -36.90 -10.74 11.64
N LEU A 279 -36.97 -10.83 12.97
CA LEU A 279 -38.02 -10.17 13.75
C LEU A 279 -38.00 -8.64 13.59
N GLU A 280 -36.81 -8.03 13.54
CA GLU A 280 -36.65 -6.59 13.36
C GLU A 280 -37.08 -6.16 11.95
N LEU A 281 -36.74 -6.94 10.91
CA LEU A 281 -37.22 -6.73 9.54
C LEU A 281 -38.74 -6.86 9.43
N LEU A 282 -39.34 -7.85 10.13
CA LEU A 282 -40.78 -8.01 10.17
C LEU A 282 -41.45 -6.81 10.83
N ALA A 283 -40.91 -6.32 11.94
CA ALA A 283 -41.42 -5.14 12.63
C ALA A 283 -41.34 -3.89 11.75
N ASP A 284 -40.19 -3.66 11.09
CA ASP A 284 -39.99 -2.54 10.17
C ASP A 284 -40.97 -2.60 8.97
N SER A 285 -41.22 -3.79 8.44
CA SER A 285 -42.14 -3.97 7.31
C SER A 285 -43.61 -3.86 7.70
N ALA A 286 -43.98 -4.31 8.90
CA ALA A 286 -45.38 -4.34 9.34
C ALA A 286 -45.84 -3.05 10.04
N GLN A 287 -44.95 -2.35 10.73
CA GLN A 287 -45.29 -1.15 11.52
C GLN A 287 -44.61 0.13 11.01
N GLY A 288 -43.58 0.00 10.18
CA GLY A 288 -42.71 1.09 9.74
C GLY A 288 -41.35 1.07 10.44
N VAL A 289 -40.36 1.67 9.78
CA VAL A 289 -38.97 1.70 10.25
C VAL A 289 -38.88 2.32 11.64
N ASP A 290 -38.17 1.65 12.55
CA ASP A 290 -37.93 2.05 13.95
C ASP A 290 -39.18 2.13 14.85
N ILE A 291 -40.34 1.70 14.36
CA ILE A 291 -41.57 1.64 15.15
C ILE A 291 -41.64 0.28 15.83
N ARG A 292 -41.70 0.28 17.17
CA ARG A 292 -41.74 -0.95 17.98
C ARG A 292 -42.89 -0.94 18.99
N PRO A 293 -43.49 -2.11 19.27
CA PRO A 293 -44.46 -2.27 20.34
C PRO A 293 -43.95 -1.78 21.70
N ARG A 294 -44.87 -1.40 22.59
CA ARG A 294 -44.50 -1.02 23.97
C ARG A 294 -43.86 -2.20 24.70
N GLY A 295 -42.79 -1.89 25.43
CA GLY A 295 -42.04 -2.88 26.19
C GLY A 295 -41.06 -3.70 25.36
N TRP A 296 -40.91 -3.41 24.05
CA TRP A 296 -39.90 -4.04 23.18
C TRP A 296 -38.54 -4.10 23.87
N GLN A 297 -37.94 -5.28 23.93
CA GLN A 297 -36.63 -5.45 24.54
C GLN A 297 -35.59 -4.92 23.57
N ARG A 298 -35.24 -3.65 23.78
CA ARG A 298 -34.20 -2.93 23.03
C ARG A 298 -32.84 -3.50 23.41
N GLU A 299 -32.44 -4.55 22.69
CA GLU A 299 -31.03 -4.96 22.65
C GLU A 299 -30.18 -3.91 21.93
N SER A 300 -28.86 -4.15 21.85
CA SER A 300 -27.94 -3.31 21.07
C SER A 300 -28.45 -3.17 19.64
N GLN A 301 -28.42 -1.96 19.07
CA GLN A 301 -28.94 -1.72 17.71
C GLN A 301 -28.24 -2.56 16.63
N ILE A 302 -27.01 -3.04 16.90
CA ILE A 302 -26.27 -3.92 15.99
C ILE A 302 -27.00 -5.23 15.68
N VAL A 303 -27.84 -5.74 16.60
CA VAL A 303 -28.58 -7.00 16.37
C VAL A 303 -29.68 -6.86 15.32
N ARG A 304 -30.00 -5.63 14.90
CA ARG A 304 -30.91 -5.34 13.79
C ARG A 304 -30.23 -5.48 12.44
N CYS A 305 -28.90 -5.36 12.40
CA CYS A 305 -28.15 -5.46 11.16
C CYS A 305 -27.91 -6.92 10.78
N GLU A 306 -27.53 -7.15 9.52
CA GLU A 306 -27.23 -8.49 9.03
C GLU A 306 -26.19 -9.19 9.91
N PRO A 307 -26.34 -10.50 10.20
CA PRO A 307 -25.42 -11.24 11.06
C PRO A 307 -23.96 -11.09 10.65
N GLU A 308 -23.68 -11.06 9.36
CA GLU A 308 -22.34 -10.88 8.82
C GLU A 308 -21.70 -9.54 9.20
N LEU A 309 -22.48 -8.46 9.22
CA LEU A 309 -22.01 -7.17 9.74
C LEU A 309 -21.72 -7.24 11.24
N GLN A 310 -22.55 -7.97 12.00
CA GLN A 310 -22.32 -8.18 13.43
C GLN A 310 -20.99 -8.90 13.65
N ASP A 311 -20.65 -9.89 12.80
CA ASP A 311 -19.37 -10.58 12.84
C ASP A 311 -18.22 -9.65 12.46
N LEU A 312 -18.36 -8.84 11.41
CA LEU A 312 -17.33 -7.87 11.07
C LEU A 312 -17.06 -6.91 12.24
N VAL A 313 -18.10 -6.40 12.90
CA VAL A 313 -17.97 -5.54 14.09
C VAL A 313 -17.22 -6.25 15.22
N ASN A 314 -17.53 -7.52 15.49
CA ASN A 314 -16.82 -8.30 16.49
C ASN A 314 -15.33 -8.46 16.16
N ILE A 315 -14.99 -8.64 14.89
CA ILE A 315 -13.62 -8.77 14.43
C ILE A 315 -12.88 -7.42 14.53
N VAL A 316 -13.46 -6.34 13.98
CA VAL A 316 -12.79 -5.04 13.94
C VAL A 316 -12.70 -4.37 15.32
N ALA A 317 -13.45 -4.86 16.32
CA ALA A 317 -13.24 -4.47 17.71
C ALA A 317 -11.81 -4.76 18.21
N ALA A 318 -11.08 -5.70 17.57
CA ALA A 318 -9.66 -5.92 17.82
C ALA A 318 -8.77 -4.72 17.45
N PHE A 319 -9.29 -3.77 16.65
CA PHE A 319 -8.61 -2.55 16.23
C PHE A 319 -9.11 -1.30 16.97
N ASP A 320 -9.57 -1.47 18.23
CA ASP A 320 -10.16 -0.41 19.06
C ASP A 320 -11.36 0.30 18.41
N PHE A 321 -12.03 -0.37 17.47
CA PHE A 321 -13.23 0.16 16.83
C PHE A 321 -14.40 0.26 17.82
N THR A 322 -15.00 1.44 17.93
CA THR A 322 -16.23 1.66 18.70
C THR A 322 -17.35 2.18 17.80
N LEU A 323 -18.59 1.94 18.22
CA LEU A 323 -19.80 2.41 17.52
C LEU A 323 -20.21 3.82 17.99
N ASP A 324 -19.30 4.57 18.59
CA ASP A 324 -19.58 5.89 19.14
C ASP A 324 -19.86 6.90 18.02
N GLY A 325 -20.92 7.70 18.20
CA GLY A 325 -21.30 8.74 17.23
C GLY A 325 -22.15 8.24 16.05
N ILE A 326 -22.46 6.94 15.96
CA ILE A 326 -23.42 6.41 14.98
C ILE A 326 -24.84 6.79 15.40
N THR A 327 -25.61 7.35 14.48
CA THR A 327 -26.99 7.80 14.71
C THR A 327 -28.02 6.73 14.34
N GLU A 328 -29.26 6.86 14.85
CA GLU A 328 -30.33 5.87 14.59
C GLU A 328 -30.76 5.84 13.12
N GLU A 329 -30.72 6.97 12.42
CA GLU A 329 -31.09 7.07 11.01
C GLU A 329 -30.09 6.30 10.14
N ASN A 330 -30.55 5.26 9.42
CA ASN A 330 -29.66 4.40 8.62
C ASN A 330 -28.49 3.81 9.44
N TYR A 331 -28.77 3.39 10.68
CA TYR A 331 -27.77 2.82 11.60
C TYR A 331 -26.92 1.72 10.93
N CYS A 332 -27.56 0.70 10.34
CA CYS A 332 -26.83 -0.41 9.73
C CYS A 332 -25.98 0.00 8.53
N GLY A 333 -26.42 0.97 7.72
CA GLY A 333 -25.61 1.52 6.64
C GLY A 333 -24.36 2.25 7.15
N GLN A 334 -24.50 3.04 8.22
CA GLN A 334 -23.37 3.73 8.86
C GLN A 334 -22.38 2.74 9.48
N VAL A 335 -22.88 1.72 10.21
CA VAL A 335 -22.01 0.67 10.79
C VAL A 335 -21.31 -0.11 9.68
N THR A 336 -22.01 -0.45 8.59
CA THR A 336 -21.42 -1.14 7.44
C THR A 336 -20.27 -0.35 6.84
N ALA A 337 -20.48 0.95 6.59
CA ALA A 337 -19.43 1.81 6.05
C ALA A 337 -18.23 1.93 7.00
N ALA A 338 -18.47 2.16 8.29
CA ALA A 338 -17.42 2.34 9.29
C ALA A 338 -16.62 1.05 9.53
N ALA A 339 -17.29 -0.08 9.73
CA ALA A 339 -16.64 -1.37 9.97
C ALA A 339 -15.82 -1.83 8.76
N ASN A 340 -16.36 -1.69 7.53
CA ASN A 340 -15.61 -2.02 6.31
C ASN A 340 -14.42 -1.07 6.09
N HIS A 341 -14.55 0.20 6.42
CA HIS A 341 -13.44 1.15 6.34
C HIS A 341 -12.30 0.76 7.27
N ILE A 342 -12.59 0.45 8.54
CA ILE A 342 -11.59 0.00 9.50
C ILE A 342 -11.01 -1.35 9.09
N ALA A 343 -11.83 -2.27 8.56
CA ALA A 343 -11.34 -3.55 8.10
C ALA A 343 -10.26 -3.38 7.01
N GLU A 344 -10.48 -2.50 6.05
CA GLU A 344 -9.58 -2.29 4.89
C GLU A 344 -8.40 -1.39 5.20
N ASN A 345 -8.63 -0.42 6.07
CA ASN A 345 -7.67 0.56 6.53
C ASN A 345 -7.51 0.43 8.06
N PRO A 346 -7.03 -0.74 8.55
CA PRO A 346 -6.85 -0.91 9.99
C PRO A 346 -5.86 0.13 10.48
N PRO A 347 -6.09 0.71 11.67
CA PRO A 347 -5.14 1.63 12.28
C PRO A 347 -3.79 0.93 12.36
N VAL A 348 -2.74 1.61 11.88
CA VAL A 348 -1.38 1.09 11.99
C VAL A 348 -1.00 1.16 13.46
N GLU A 349 -0.62 0.04 14.08
CA GLU A 349 -0.10 0.08 15.44
C GLU A 349 1.10 1.06 15.48
N GLU A 350 1.17 1.93 16.49
CA GLU A 350 2.28 2.90 16.63
C GLU A 350 3.65 2.20 16.65
N THR A 351 3.71 0.93 17.06
CA THR A 351 4.88 0.07 16.97
C THR A 351 5.23 -0.38 15.54
N GLU A 352 4.25 -0.60 14.66
CA GLU A 352 4.48 -0.90 13.24
C GLU A 352 4.78 0.36 12.40
N LEU A 353 4.32 1.55 12.82
CA LEU A 353 4.73 2.81 12.20
C LEU A 353 6.23 3.09 12.34
N VAL A 354 6.88 2.49 13.34
CA VAL A 354 8.33 2.61 13.57
C VAL A 354 9.13 1.47 12.90
N GLU A 355 8.56 0.26 12.75
CA GLU A 355 9.32 -0.91 12.24
C GLU A 355 8.93 -1.40 10.82
N SER A 356 7.66 -1.37 10.41
CA SER A 356 7.22 -2.03 9.16
C SER A 356 7.02 -1.07 7.98
N ALA A 357 6.66 0.19 8.23
CA ALA A 357 6.60 1.21 7.19
C ALA A 357 7.98 1.76 6.81
N ASP A 358 8.96 1.68 7.72
CA ASP A 358 10.18 2.49 7.64
C ASP A 358 11.45 1.75 7.18
N SER A 359 11.56 0.43 7.36
CA SER A 359 12.76 -0.31 6.95
C SER A 359 13.08 -0.25 5.46
N ARG A 360 12.09 0.01 4.61
CA ARG A 360 12.31 0.17 3.16
C ARG A 360 13.03 1.46 2.80
N PHE A 361 12.94 2.49 3.64
CA PHE A 361 13.60 3.78 3.44
C PHE A 361 14.73 4.02 4.45
N LEU A 362 14.98 3.05 5.33
CA LEU A 362 16.21 2.98 6.12
C LEU A 362 17.36 2.57 5.21
N ALA A 363 18.46 3.30 5.34
CA ALA A 363 19.72 2.99 4.72
C ALA A 363 20.86 3.41 5.63
N GLU A 364 22.04 2.92 5.32
CA GLU A 364 23.27 3.26 6.01
C GLU A 364 24.10 4.16 5.11
N SER A 365 24.78 5.12 5.73
CA SER A 365 25.78 5.93 5.04
C SER A 365 26.97 5.06 4.63
N GLU A 366 27.38 5.17 3.37
CA GLU A 366 28.66 4.70 2.85
C GLU A 366 29.66 5.85 2.76
N ILE A 367 29.74 6.67 3.83
CA ILE A 367 30.56 7.88 3.91
C ILE A 367 29.95 9.04 3.10
N ALA A 368 28.66 9.31 3.31
CA ALA A 368 27.93 10.34 2.60
C ALA A 368 28.31 11.78 3.03
N PHE A 369 28.42 12.68 2.06
CA PHE A 369 28.54 14.13 2.33
C PHE A 369 27.15 14.71 2.60
N THR A 370 27.04 15.53 3.64
CA THR A 370 25.75 16.06 4.12
C THR A 370 25.65 17.57 3.98
N TYR A 371 24.43 18.07 3.72
CA TYR A 371 24.16 19.47 3.41
C TYR A 371 22.85 19.96 4.08
N LEU A 372 22.71 21.27 4.32
CA LEU A 372 21.43 21.85 4.79
C LEU A 372 20.50 22.28 3.65
N ASP A 373 20.90 22.09 2.41
CA ASP A 373 20.08 22.46 1.26
C ASP A 373 20.25 21.48 0.10
N VAL A 374 19.20 21.36 -0.71
CA VAL A 374 19.16 20.48 -1.88
C VAL A 374 20.20 20.85 -2.94
N GLY A 375 20.64 22.11 -2.96
CA GLY A 375 21.69 22.62 -3.85
C GLY A 375 23.11 22.26 -3.41
N ALA A 376 23.26 21.56 -2.29
CA ALA A 376 24.55 21.18 -1.71
C ALA A 376 25.48 22.38 -1.43
N THR A 377 24.92 23.52 -1.02
CA THR A 377 25.66 24.77 -0.78
C THR A 377 26.14 24.95 0.66
N LEU A 378 25.47 24.32 1.63
CA LEU A 378 25.74 24.42 3.06
C LEU A 378 26.19 23.06 3.62
N TYR A 379 27.47 22.73 3.46
CA TYR A 379 28.01 21.44 3.90
C TYR A 379 28.08 21.34 5.44
N MET A 380 27.64 20.20 5.99
CA MET A 380 27.56 19.96 7.43
C MET A 380 28.53 18.92 7.96
N GLY A 381 29.21 18.16 7.10
CA GLY A 381 30.09 17.09 7.53
C GLY A 381 29.91 15.81 6.71
N MET A 382 30.80 14.87 6.97
CA MET A 382 30.78 13.55 6.36
C MET A 382 30.09 12.62 7.35
N MET A 383 28.94 12.10 6.95
CA MET A 383 28.18 11.14 7.75
C MET A 383 29.00 9.84 7.85
N PRO A 384 29.37 9.36 9.05
CA PRO A 384 30.20 8.19 9.21
C PRO A 384 29.63 6.93 8.53
N LEU A 385 30.51 6.03 8.09
CA LEU A 385 30.12 4.73 7.54
C LEU A 385 29.24 3.95 8.55
N GLY A 386 28.15 3.37 8.08
CA GLY A 386 27.22 2.59 8.90
C GLY A 386 26.28 3.44 9.76
N THR A 387 26.30 4.77 9.59
CA THR A 387 25.29 5.64 10.23
C THR A 387 23.94 5.38 9.57
N GLU A 388 23.01 4.83 10.34
CA GLU A 388 21.65 4.60 9.89
C GLU A 388 20.91 5.93 9.77
N PHE A 389 20.14 6.06 8.69
CA PHE A 389 19.26 7.18 8.47
C PHE A 389 18.01 6.71 7.73
N ARG A 390 16.97 7.53 7.79
CA ARG A 390 15.75 7.39 7.02
C ARG A 390 15.72 8.40 5.87
N ALA A 391 15.45 7.93 4.66
CA ALA A 391 15.18 8.79 3.50
C ALA A 391 13.70 9.19 3.43
N TRP A 392 13.43 10.46 3.12
CA TRP A 392 12.07 11.01 3.11
C TRP A 392 11.65 11.59 1.75
N TYR A 393 12.54 12.35 1.12
CA TYR A 393 12.24 13.04 -0.14
C TYR A 393 13.41 12.93 -1.10
N ARG A 394 13.12 12.81 -2.39
CA ARG A 394 14.11 12.94 -3.47
C ARG A 394 14.03 14.31 -4.13
N ASN A 395 15.14 14.72 -4.73
CA ASN A 395 15.18 15.87 -5.61
C ASN A 395 14.52 15.56 -6.98
N PHE A 396 14.12 16.59 -7.71
CA PHE A 396 13.56 16.48 -9.06
C PHE A 396 14.66 16.46 -10.13
N GLY A 397 14.46 15.70 -11.21
CA GLY A 397 15.40 15.59 -12.35
C GLY A 397 16.53 14.56 -12.14
N ASP A 398 17.67 14.73 -12.83
CA ASP A 398 18.81 13.80 -12.83
C ASP A 398 19.71 13.90 -11.57
N SER A 399 19.24 14.57 -10.50
CA SER A 399 19.99 14.76 -9.27
C SER A 399 19.75 13.60 -8.31
N GLY A 400 20.81 12.92 -7.85
CA GLY A 400 20.71 11.86 -6.84
C GLY A 400 20.54 12.34 -5.39
N MET A 401 20.27 13.64 -5.18
CA MET A 401 20.12 14.22 -3.85
C MET A 401 18.80 13.79 -3.19
N MET A 402 18.85 13.53 -1.90
CA MET A 402 17.68 13.22 -1.06
C MET A 402 17.78 13.90 0.30
N PHE A 403 16.62 14.20 0.88
CA PHE A 403 16.48 14.62 2.27
C PHE A 403 16.35 13.38 3.16
N VAL A 404 17.17 13.32 4.21
CA VAL A 404 17.24 12.22 5.17
C VAL A 404 17.21 12.75 6.60
N SER A 405 16.84 11.89 7.55
CA SER A 405 16.98 12.17 8.99
C SER A 405 17.52 10.96 9.74
N GLY A 406 18.19 11.19 10.86
CA GLY A 406 18.60 10.16 11.81
C GLY A 406 18.86 10.77 13.19
N ASP A 407 19.62 10.07 14.02
CA ASP A 407 19.91 10.50 15.38
C ASP A 407 20.66 11.85 15.40
N ASP A 408 19.95 12.91 15.81
CA ASP A 408 20.43 14.29 15.91
C ASP A 408 20.79 14.97 14.57
N PHE A 409 20.18 14.56 13.45
CA PHE A 409 20.34 15.27 12.18
C PHE A 409 19.13 15.14 11.22
N ALA A 410 18.96 16.15 10.38
CA ALA A 410 18.09 16.15 9.21
C ALA A 410 18.76 16.94 8.07
N VAL A 411 19.25 16.25 7.05
CA VAL A 411 20.20 16.80 6.06
C VAL A 411 19.89 16.29 4.66
N PHE A 412 20.44 16.97 3.65
CA PHE A 412 20.50 16.49 2.28
C PHE A 412 21.78 15.69 2.06
N LEU A 413 21.70 14.58 1.33
CA LEU A 413 22.86 13.80 0.88
C LEU A 413 22.58 13.11 -0.46
N ASP A 414 23.62 12.65 -1.16
CA ASP A 414 23.48 11.96 -2.44
C ASP A 414 23.34 10.45 -2.24
N ARG A 415 22.34 9.83 -2.88
CA ARG A 415 22.03 8.40 -2.76
C ARG A 415 23.21 7.47 -3.09
N ARG A 416 24.15 7.92 -3.91
CA ARG A 416 25.27 7.10 -4.38
C ARG A 416 26.29 6.77 -3.29
N TRP A 417 26.21 7.46 -2.15
CA TRP A 417 27.08 7.25 -0.99
C TRP A 417 26.33 6.57 0.16
N THR A 418 25.33 5.74 -0.17
CA THR A 418 24.50 5.06 0.83
C THR A 418 24.10 3.67 0.33
N THR A 419 23.59 2.84 1.23
CA THR A 419 23.05 1.53 0.88
C THR A 419 21.64 1.60 0.27
N LEU A 420 21.08 2.80 0.07
CA LEU A 420 19.73 2.98 -0.50
C LEU A 420 19.73 2.68 -2.00
N SER A 421 19.01 1.63 -2.40
CA SER A 421 18.89 1.27 -3.82
C SER A 421 18.19 2.35 -4.66
N GLU A 422 18.53 2.41 -5.95
CA GLU A 422 17.90 3.34 -6.92
C GLU A 422 16.38 3.15 -7.01
N GLU A 423 15.90 1.90 -7.01
CA GLU A 423 14.47 1.58 -7.03
C GLU A 423 13.72 2.16 -5.83
N VAL A 424 14.35 2.14 -4.65
CA VAL A 424 13.77 2.73 -3.44
C VAL A 424 13.83 4.26 -3.50
N TYR A 425 14.95 4.81 -3.96
CA TYR A 425 15.12 6.25 -4.14
C TYR A 425 14.05 6.83 -5.08
N ASP A 426 13.79 6.20 -6.23
CA ASP A 426 12.81 6.68 -7.21
C ASP A 426 11.36 6.67 -6.70
N ARG A 427 11.08 5.86 -5.68
CA ARG A 427 9.79 5.79 -4.98
C ARG A 427 9.64 6.87 -3.91
N LEU A 428 10.70 7.58 -3.53
CA LEU A 428 10.58 8.69 -2.59
C LEU A 428 9.73 9.81 -3.20
N PRO A 429 8.85 10.44 -2.41
CA PRO A 429 8.18 11.67 -2.81
C PRO A 429 9.17 12.78 -3.20
N THR A 430 8.80 13.63 -4.15
CA THR A 430 9.62 14.80 -4.53
C THR A 430 9.48 15.95 -3.54
N LEU A 431 10.44 16.87 -3.52
CA LEU A 431 10.40 18.11 -2.70
C LEU A 431 9.38 19.17 -3.18
N GLU A 432 8.53 18.85 -4.16
CA GLU A 432 7.55 19.80 -4.70
C GLU A 432 6.49 20.15 -3.64
N GLY A 433 6.38 21.45 -3.32
CA GLY A 433 5.43 21.94 -2.31
C GLY A 433 5.84 21.67 -0.86
N VAL A 434 7.02 21.09 -0.61
CA VAL A 434 7.51 20.75 0.72
C VAL A 434 8.88 21.41 0.98
N ALA A 435 9.02 22.08 2.12
CA ALA A 435 10.29 22.65 2.57
C ALA A 435 10.69 21.96 3.89
N PRO A 436 11.48 20.87 3.84
CA PRO A 436 11.88 20.14 5.04
C PRO A 436 12.76 20.99 5.96
N LEU A 437 12.60 20.82 7.27
CA LEU A 437 13.45 21.47 8.25
C LEU A 437 14.79 20.72 8.33
N THR A 438 15.89 21.41 8.01
CA THR A 438 17.24 20.84 8.04
C THR A 438 18.02 21.30 9.26
N PHE A 439 18.73 20.39 9.91
CA PHE A 439 19.66 20.65 11.01
C PHE A 439 20.71 19.53 11.10
N CYS A 440 21.82 19.75 11.81
CA CYS A 440 22.84 18.73 12.04
C CYS A 440 23.51 19.01 13.38
N ASP A 441 23.07 18.30 14.42
CA ASP A 441 23.57 18.40 15.79
C ASP A 441 24.36 17.14 16.21
N ALA A 442 24.42 16.13 15.34
CA ALA A 442 25.21 14.92 15.54
C ALA A 442 26.71 15.23 15.72
N ASN A 443 27.42 14.35 16.42
CA ASN A 443 28.82 14.55 16.80
C ASN A 443 29.82 14.66 15.63
N TRP A 444 29.42 14.25 14.43
CA TRP A 444 30.19 14.35 13.18
C TRP A 444 29.87 15.62 12.39
N CYS A 445 28.86 16.39 12.80
CA CYS A 445 28.52 17.67 12.21
C CYS A 445 29.63 18.69 12.51
N ASN A 446 30.13 19.36 11.48
CA ASN A 446 31.23 20.33 11.54
C ASN A 446 30.73 21.79 11.50
N GLY A 447 29.40 22.00 11.51
CA GLY A 447 28.75 23.29 11.23
C GLY A 447 28.73 23.64 9.73
N PRO A 448 27.96 24.65 9.32
CA PRO A 448 27.88 25.04 7.91
C PRO A 448 29.24 25.58 7.45
N ALA A 449 29.90 24.83 6.58
CA ALA A 449 31.18 25.17 5.97
C ALA A 449 31.06 25.12 4.44
N PRO A 450 31.95 25.80 3.68
CA PRO A 450 32.07 25.55 2.25
C PRO A 450 32.41 24.08 2.00
N THR A 451 31.80 23.45 0.99
CA THR A 451 31.98 22.03 0.65
C THR A 451 33.48 21.67 0.61
N PRO A 452 33.96 20.72 1.43
CA PRO A 452 35.37 20.41 1.50
C PRO A 452 35.82 19.80 0.18
N THR A 453 36.74 20.50 -0.48
CA THR A 453 37.61 19.91 -1.52
C THR A 453 38.21 18.61 -0.97
N PRO A 454 38.02 17.43 -1.61
CA PRO A 454 38.63 16.20 -1.15
C PRO A 454 40.16 16.28 -1.32
N THR A 455 40.86 16.64 -0.26
CA THR A 455 42.29 16.41 -0.11
C THR A 455 42.48 15.31 0.93
N GLY A 456 42.77 14.08 0.51
CA GLY A 456 43.23 13.02 1.42
C GLY A 456 42.67 11.63 1.13
N SER A 457 43.35 10.93 0.22
CA SER A 457 43.14 9.53 -0.19
C SER A 457 43.37 8.49 0.92
N GLY A 458 42.51 7.47 0.98
CA GLY A 458 42.79 6.19 1.62
C GLY A 458 43.26 5.11 0.62
N PRO A 459 44.12 4.15 0.99
CA PRO A 459 44.78 3.20 0.07
C PRO A 459 43.86 2.14 -0.59
N LEU A 460 42.58 2.08 -0.24
CA LEU A 460 41.65 1.06 -0.75
C LEU A 460 40.92 1.49 -2.04
N ALA A 461 40.85 2.80 -2.34
CA ALA A 461 40.32 3.33 -3.60
C ALA A 461 41.27 3.08 -4.79
N LEU A 462 42.56 2.84 -4.53
CA LEU A 462 43.55 2.45 -5.55
C LEU A 462 43.36 1.01 -6.06
N LEU A 463 42.59 0.17 -5.35
CA LEU A 463 42.27 -1.20 -5.75
C LEU A 463 40.92 -1.32 -6.48
N LEU A 464 40.03 -0.32 -6.34
CA LEU A 464 38.73 -0.27 -7.04
C LEU A 464 38.76 0.58 -8.33
N ALA A 465 39.82 1.34 -8.59
CA ALA A 465 39.98 2.12 -9.82
C ALA A 465 40.46 1.30 -11.04
N GLU A 466 40.67 -0.02 -10.90
CA GLU A 466 41.16 -0.89 -11.98
C GLU A 466 40.06 -1.66 -12.74
N ALA A 467 38.79 -1.26 -12.63
CA ALA A 467 37.70 -1.94 -13.33
C ALA A 467 36.73 -0.96 -14.01
N THR A 468 37.15 -0.39 -15.15
CA THR A 468 36.44 -0.34 -16.45
C THR A 468 37.05 0.75 -17.33
N ALA A 469 37.76 0.35 -18.37
CA ALA A 469 38.24 1.26 -19.42
C ALA A 469 37.06 1.73 -20.28
N PRO A 470 36.86 3.04 -20.50
CA PRO A 470 36.04 3.53 -21.61
C PRO A 470 36.79 3.33 -22.94
N ALA A 471 36.04 3.10 -24.01
CA ALA A 471 36.55 2.88 -25.35
C ALA A 471 37.37 4.09 -25.88
N PRO A 472 38.44 3.84 -26.66
CA PRO A 472 39.39 4.88 -27.05
C PRO A 472 38.80 5.80 -28.14
N PRO A 473 38.98 7.14 -28.04
CA PRO A 473 38.98 8.00 -29.23
C PRO A 473 40.23 7.71 -30.08
N SER A 474 40.14 8.00 -31.38
CA SER A 474 41.12 7.63 -32.42
C SER A 474 42.59 7.85 -32.05
N GLN A 475 43.40 6.82 -32.30
CA GLN A 475 44.65 6.48 -31.62
C GLN A 475 45.93 7.01 -32.29
N GLU A 476 45.92 8.20 -32.91
CA GLU A 476 47.10 8.65 -33.69
C GLU A 476 47.91 9.81 -33.06
N GLU A 477 47.52 10.36 -31.89
CA GLU A 477 48.32 11.41 -31.20
C GLU A 477 48.54 11.24 -29.68
N ILE A 478 47.94 10.25 -29.01
CA ILE A 478 48.00 10.09 -27.53
C ILE A 478 48.86 8.89 -27.09
N ILE A 479 49.86 8.50 -27.87
CA ILE A 479 50.59 7.23 -27.63
C ILE A 479 51.58 7.30 -26.45
N ASP A 480 52.00 8.50 -25.99
CA ASP A 480 53.12 8.63 -25.04
C ASP A 480 52.81 9.41 -23.74
N LYS A 481 51.54 9.65 -23.38
CA LYS A 481 51.18 10.42 -22.17
C LYS A 481 50.45 9.57 -21.12
N ASN A 482 50.81 9.74 -19.86
CA ASN A 482 50.16 9.04 -18.74
C ASN A 482 48.83 9.73 -18.40
N GLN A 483 47.75 8.96 -18.41
CA GLN A 483 46.44 9.46 -18.04
C GLN A 483 46.30 9.56 -16.52
N VAL A 484 45.76 10.69 -16.04
CA VAL A 484 45.44 10.98 -14.64
C VAL A 484 43.99 11.48 -14.54
N SER A 485 43.44 11.56 -13.33
CA SER A 485 42.07 12.05 -13.09
C SER A 485 42.02 13.57 -12.87
N TRP A 486 40.83 14.17 -12.92
CA TRP A 486 40.61 15.57 -12.56
C TRP A 486 41.21 16.00 -11.20
N ASN A 487 41.36 15.08 -10.23
CA ASN A 487 41.97 15.38 -8.93
C ASN A 487 43.43 15.85 -9.05
N ASN A 488 44.11 15.43 -10.11
CA ASN A 488 45.47 15.77 -10.45
C ASN A 488 45.59 17.13 -11.14
N ILE A 489 44.48 17.82 -11.42
CA ILE A 489 44.49 19.15 -12.01
C ILE A 489 44.55 20.20 -10.89
N ARG A 490 45.54 21.08 -10.97
CA ARG A 490 45.63 22.27 -10.13
C ARG A 490 45.07 23.46 -10.89
N VAL A 491 44.09 24.10 -10.28
CA VAL A 491 43.32 25.22 -10.87
C VAL A 491 43.68 26.51 -10.16
N THR A 492 44.15 27.51 -10.91
CA THR A 492 44.38 28.87 -10.43
C THR A 492 43.33 29.80 -11.04
N TYR A 493 42.42 30.31 -10.23
CA TYR A 493 41.35 31.22 -10.65
C TYR A 493 41.88 32.64 -10.87
N LEU A 494 41.55 33.23 -12.01
CA LEU A 494 42.02 34.56 -12.41
C LEU A 494 40.88 35.56 -12.52
N SER A 495 39.78 35.14 -13.13
CA SER A 495 38.60 35.98 -13.32
C SER A 495 37.35 35.11 -13.22
N ASP A 496 36.29 35.73 -12.74
CA ASP A 496 35.00 35.10 -12.51
C ASP A 496 33.92 35.83 -13.31
N ASN A 497 33.04 35.07 -13.95
CA ASN A 497 31.89 35.58 -14.69
C ASN A 497 30.63 34.88 -14.17
N ALA A 498 30.14 35.37 -13.03
CA ALA A 498 28.97 34.83 -12.35
C ALA A 498 27.70 34.82 -13.22
N GLU A 499 27.56 35.77 -14.15
CA GLU A 499 26.37 35.84 -15.04
C GLU A 499 26.35 34.68 -16.04
N ALA A 500 27.51 34.28 -16.58
CA ALA A 500 27.64 33.14 -17.47
C ALA A 500 27.92 31.81 -16.73
N ARG A 501 28.13 31.87 -15.41
CA ARG A 501 28.58 30.75 -14.57
C ARG A 501 29.88 30.13 -15.06
N THR A 502 30.84 30.97 -15.48
CA THR A 502 32.15 30.56 -15.98
C THR A 502 33.29 31.20 -15.19
N ALA A 503 34.44 30.52 -15.15
CA ALA A 503 35.69 31.06 -14.60
C ALA A 503 36.82 30.98 -15.62
N GLN A 504 37.66 32.02 -15.63
CA GLN A 504 38.96 31.98 -16.30
C GLN A 504 40.01 31.41 -15.36
N VAL A 505 40.62 30.31 -15.78
CA VAL A 505 41.53 29.51 -14.95
C VAL A 505 42.83 29.23 -15.68
N ALA A 506 43.95 29.37 -14.95
CA ALA A 506 45.23 28.82 -15.35
C ALA A 506 45.37 27.39 -14.79
N LEU A 507 45.78 26.45 -15.64
CA LEU A 507 45.77 25.02 -15.34
C LEU A 507 47.18 24.42 -15.32
N GLU A 508 47.42 23.56 -14.33
CA GLU A 508 48.56 22.64 -14.26
C GLU A 508 48.03 21.21 -14.05
N ILE A 509 48.72 20.21 -14.59
CA ILE A 509 48.40 18.79 -14.44
C ILE A 509 49.53 18.09 -13.69
N CYS A 510 49.20 17.32 -12.66
CA CYS A 510 50.16 16.80 -11.69
C CYS A 510 50.25 15.27 -11.73
N THR A 511 51.41 14.71 -11.41
CA THR A 511 51.56 13.25 -11.35
C THR A 511 50.77 12.64 -10.19
N GLU A 512 50.50 13.43 -9.15
CA GLU A 512 49.84 12.98 -7.91
C GLU A 512 48.76 13.98 -7.46
N PRO A 513 47.68 13.51 -6.80
CA PRO A 513 46.61 14.36 -6.25
C PRO A 513 47.06 15.38 -5.20
N ALA A 514 48.22 15.16 -4.56
CA ALA A 514 48.81 16.12 -3.63
C ALA A 514 49.27 17.42 -4.32
N ARG A 515 49.29 17.48 -5.67
CA ARG A 515 49.59 18.66 -6.50
C ARG A 515 50.96 19.29 -6.21
N ILE A 516 51.95 18.45 -5.94
CA ILE A 516 53.33 18.86 -5.63
C ILE A 516 54.17 18.96 -6.91
N ASN A 517 54.06 17.97 -7.81
CA ASN A 517 54.81 17.91 -9.06
C ASN A 517 53.85 18.04 -10.24
N CYS A 518 53.81 19.24 -10.82
CA CYS A 518 52.86 19.60 -11.87
C CYS A 518 53.56 20.18 -13.09
N GLU A 519 53.00 19.93 -14.27
CA GLU A 519 53.40 20.53 -15.53
C GLU A 519 52.27 21.42 -16.09
N PRO A 520 52.60 22.46 -16.88
CA PRO A 520 51.60 23.32 -17.48
C PRO A 520 50.68 22.55 -18.42
N VAL A 521 49.38 22.87 -18.39
CA VAL A 521 48.45 22.40 -19.42
C VAL A 521 48.70 23.14 -20.73
N LEU A 522 49.06 22.39 -21.77
CA LEU A 522 49.40 22.87 -23.09
C LEU A 522 48.17 23.03 -23.97
N ARG A 523 47.26 22.05 -23.95
CA ARG A 523 46.02 22.06 -24.74
C ARG A 523 44.86 21.44 -23.97
N VAL A 524 43.64 21.91 -24.26
CA VAL A 524 42.39 21.26 -23.83
C VAL A 524 41.54 21.04 -25.07
N PHE A 525 41.21 19.79 -25.35
CA PHE A 525 40.24 19.43 -26.39
C PHE A 525 38.90 19.07 -25.78
N ASP A 526 37.81 19.62 -26.29
CA ASP A 526 36.46 19.30 -25.88
C ASP A 526 35.89 18.28 -26.89
N SER A 527 35.77 17.03 -26.45
CA SER A 527 35.37 15.91 -27.31
C SER A 527 33.88 15.97 -27.64
N ALA A 528 33.06 16.59 -26.79
CA ALA A 528 31.63 16.78 -27.05
C ALA A 528 31.41 17.86 -28.12
N ALA A 529 32.21 18.93 -28.10
CA ALA A 529 32.16 19.99 -29.11
C ALA A 529 32.99 19.67 -30.37
N GLY A 530 33.86 18.65 -30.32
CA GLY A 530 34.80 18.31 -31.40
C GLY A 530 35.81 19.43 -31.68
N ALA A 531 36.14 20.25 -30.68
CA ALA A 531 36.93 21.46 -30.84
C ALA A 531 37.91 21.70 -29.69
N GLN A 532 39.05 22.33 -29.99
CA GLN A 532 39.99 22.77 -28.96
C GLN A 532 39.46 24.01 -28.23
N LYS A 533 39.52 24.01 -26.89
CA LYS A 533 39.21 25.21 -26.10
C LYS A 533 40.28 26.27 -26.36
N PRO A 534 39.90 27.51 -26.69
CA PRO A 534 40.87 28.56 -26.99
C PRO A 534 41.66 28.96 -25.74
N VAL A 535 42.95 29.23 -25.91
CA VAL A 535 43.75 29.91 -24.88
C VAL A 535 43.40 31.39 -24.92
N LEU A 536 42.81 31.89 -23.84
CA LEU A 536 42.35 33.29 -23.75
C LEU A 536 43.51 34.24 -23.43
N SER A 537 44.43 33.80 -22.57
CA SER A 537 45.60 34.57 -22.16
C SER A 537 46.66 33.66 -21.52
N GLN A 538 47.76 34.24 -21.03
CA GLN A 538 48.76 33.53 -20.23
C GLN A 538 48.95 34.21 -18.87
N TYR A 539 49.06 33.42 -17.81
CA TYR A 539 49.31 33.89 -16.44
C TYR A 539 50.45 33.09 -15.82
N ASN A 540 51.54 33.75 -15.44
CA ASN A 540 52.76 33.12 -14.92
C ASN A 540 53.30 31.97 -15.81
N GLY A 541 53.17 32.11 -17.14
CA GLY A 541 53.59 31.09 -18.11
C GLY A 541 52.62 29.92 -18.28
N LEU A 542 51.47 29.93 -17.60
CA LEU A 542 50.38 28.96 -17.77
C LEU A 542 49.33 29.48 -18.74
N ASN A 543 48.79 28.61 -19.58
CA ASN A 543 47.66 28.95 -20.46
C ASN A 543 46.38 29.13 -19.64
N VAL A 544 45.61 30.15 -19.97
CA VAL A 544 44.34 30.48 -19.35
C VAL A 544 43.19 30.04 -20.24
N PHE A 545 42.26 29.30 -19.67
CA PHE A 545 41.07 28.78 -20.34
C PHE A 545 39.82 29.25 -19.60
N GLU A 546 38.68 29.25 -20.28
CA GLU A 546 37.37 29.50 -19.67
C GLU A 546 36.56 28.22 -19.59
N PHE A 547 36.00 27.96 -18.40
CA PHE A 547 35.21 26.79 -18.11
C PHE A 547 33.95 27.14 -17.32
N PRO A 548 32.83 26.41 -17.51
CA PRO A 548 31.70 26.47 -16.61
C PRO A 548 32.06 25.91 -15.23
N TYR A 549 31.34 26.32 -14.19
CA TYR A 549 31.48 25.69 -12.88
C TYR A 549 30.98 24.23 -12.88
N GLY A 550 31.52 23.42 -11.99
CA GLY A 550 31.18 22.01 -11.80
C GLY A 550 32.10 21.04 -12.54
N TYR A 551 31.64 19.79 -12.64
CA TYR A 551 32.34 18.72 -13.33
C TYR A 551 32.11 18.82 -14.83
N THR A 552 33.19 18.80 -15.62
CA THR A 552 33.11 18.73 -17.08
C THR A 552 33.76 17.43 -17.56
N PRO A 553 32.97 16.42 -17.98
CA PRO A 553 33.48 15.21 -18.61
C PRO A 553 33.80 15.44 -20.10
N ASN A 554 34.36 14.42 -20.76
CA ASN A 554 34.63 14.39 -22.20
C ASN A 554 35.65 15.43 -22.69
N LEU A 555 36.61 15.77 -21.85
CA LEU A 555 37.73 16.63 -22.22
C LEU A 555 38.97 15.78 -22.52
N ILE A 556 39.96 16.40 -23.14
CA ILE A 556 41.33 15.90 -23.19
C ILE A 556 42.22 17.08 -22.76
N VAL A 557 42.47 17.18 -21.46
CA VAL A 557 43.36 18.15 -20.85
C VAL A 557 44.77 17.59 -20.92
N GLU A 558 45.69 18.26 -21.60
CA GLU A 558 47.02 17.70 -21.85
C GLU A 558 48.14 18.60 -21.36
N GLY A 559 49.07 17.99 -20.63
CA GLY A 559 50.40 18.53 -20.36
C GLY A 559 51.45 17.98 -21.33
N THR A 560 52.71 18.02 -20.91
CA THR A 560 53.85 17.50 -21.67
C THR A 560 53.90 15.98 -21.63
N THR A 561 53.66 15.40 -20.46
CA THR A 561 53.73 13.95 -20.18
C THR A 561 52.43 13.37 -19.65
N LEU A 562 51.46 14.21 -19.28
CA LEU A 562 50.19 13.80 -18.66
C LEU A 562 48.98 14.18 -19.51
N THR A 563 47.88 13.44 -19.33
CA THR A 563 46.56 13.78 -19.85
C THR A 563 45.45 13.51 -18.83
N SER A 564 44.35 14.28 -18.85
CA SER A 564 43.16 14.05 -18.03
C SER A 564 41.91 14.12 -18.89
N PRO A 565 40.98 13.15 -18.78
CA PRO A 565 39.76 13.11 -19.58
C PRO A 565 38.67 14.07 -19.06
N ASP A 566 38.89 14.69 -17.91
CA ASP A 566 37.91 15.47 -17.17
C ASP A 566 38.56 16.59 -16.33
N ILE A 567 37.73 17.54 -15.88
CA ILE A 567 38.12 18.62 -14.97
C ILE A 567 36.96 19.01 -14.05
N TRP A 568 37.29 19.54 -12.87
CA TRP A 568 36.35 20.18 -11.96
C TRP A 568 36.73 21.65 -11.72
N ILE A 569 35.78 22.56 -11.89
CA ILE A 569 35.95 23.99 -11.64
C ILE A 569 34.96 24.44 -10.57
N SER A 570 35.49 24.89 -9.43
CA SER A 570 34.69 25.45 -8.34
C SER A 570 34.14 26.84 -8.71
N ASP A 571 32.96 27.16 -8.19
CA ASP A 571 32.39 28.50 -8.24
C ASP A 571 33.21 29.45 -7.34
N PRO A 572 33.86 30.50 -7.89
CA PRO A 572 34.69 31.43 -7.11
C PRO A 572 33.91 32.33 -6.15
N SER A 573 32.59 32.47 -6.33
CA SER A 573 31.72 33.31 -5.50
C SER A 573 31.46 32.71 -4.11
N ILE A 574 31.81 31.44 -3.90
CA ILE A 574 31.60 30.68 -2.65
C ILE A 574 32.86 30.74 -1.76
N ARG A 575 33.64 31.84 -1.83
CA ARG A 575 34.86 32.04 -1.03
C ARG A 575 34.63 32.87 0.24
#